data_AF-A0A920PQK2-F1
#
_entry.id   AF-A0A920PQK2-F1
#
_cell.length_a   1.000
_cell.length_b   1.000
_cell.length_c   1.000
_cell.angle_alpha   90.00
_cell.angle_beta   90.00
_cell.angle_gamma   90.00
#
_symmetry.space_group_name_H-M   'P 1'
#
loop_
_entity.id
_entity.type
_entity.pdbx_description
1 polymer ?
#
loop_
_entity_poly.entity_id
_entity_poly.type
_entity_poly.pdbx_seq_one_letter_code
_entity_poly.pdbx_strand_id
1 'polypeptide(L)'
;MILPLLGSIQAVDPALEEASQSLGASRLKTMFKVIVPLSLPGIQAGSILVFVLTISSFVIPILLGSYKVMIMPTLVVQQIMDAMLWPFGAALAFILSIAGGLVIYVYLKLTARLVPGVQ
;
A
#
# COMPACT_ATOMS: atom_id res chain seq x y z
N MET A 1 -3.28 6.31 -3.93
CA MET A 1 -1.91 6.65 -4.41
C MET A 1 -1.68 8.14 -4.53
N ILE A 2 -2.56 8.87 -5.22
CA ILE A 2 -2.32 10.28 -5.57
C ILE A 2 -2.05 11.17 -4.33
N LEU A 3 -2.94 11.18 -3.34
CA LEU A 3 -2.83 12.03 -2.15
C LEU A 3 -1.52 11.84 -1.35
N PRO A 4 -1.13 10.62 -0.93
CA PRO A 4 0.11 10.43 -0.18
C PRO A 4 1.37 10.70 -1.01
N LEU A 5 1.33 10.48 -2.33
CA LEU A 5 2.44 10.81 -3.23
C LEU A 5 2.60 12.31 -3.41
N LEU A 6 1.50 13.05 -3.59
CA LEU A 6 1.52 14.50 -3.74
C LEU A 6 2.16 15.18 -2.53
N GLY A 7 1.76 14.80 -1.31
CA GLY A 7 2.35 15.35 -0.10
C GLY A 7 3.86 15.10 0.01
N SER A 8 4.31 13.91 -0.38
CA SER A 8 5.74 13.57 -0.34
C SER A 8 6.56 14.25 -1.42
N ILE A 9 6.01 14.42 -2.63
CA ILE A 9 6.69 15.10 -3.73
C ILE A 9 6.76 16.62 -3.45
N GLN A 10 5.69 17.21 -2.91
CA GLN A 10 5.68 18.64 -2.53
C GLN A 10 6.63 18.95 -1.37
N ALA A 11 6.96 17.96 -0.53
CA ALA A 11 7.94 18.11 0.53
C ALA A 11 9.40 18.09 0.03
N VAL A 12 9.65 17.75 -1.24
CA VAL A 12 11.00 17.79 -1.82
C VAL A 12 11.42 19.24 -2.07
N ASP A 13 12.58 19.63 -1.54
CA ASP A 13 13.14 20.98 -1.72
C ASP A 13 13.45 21.26 -3.20
N PRO A 14 12.86 22.30 -3.82
CA PRO A 14 13.18 22.72 -5.18
C PRO A 14 14.68 22.97 -5.43
N ALA A 15 15.45 23.36 -4.41
CA ALA A 15 16.89 23.59 -4.52
C ALA A 15 17.65 22.30 -4.91
N LEU A 16 17.15 21.12 -4.52
CA LEU A 16 17.74 19.83 -4.92
C LEU A 16 17.52 19.54 -6.41
N GLU A 17 16.40 19.99 -6.95
CA GLU A 17 16.12 19.90 -8.38
C GLU A 17 17.06 20.84 -9.16
N GLU A 18 17.16 22.10 -8.74
CA GLU A 18 18.05 23.10 -9.36
C GLU A 18 19.51 22.67 -9.33
N ALA A 19 20.01 22.19 -8.18
CA ALA A 19 21.38 21.71 -8.04
C ALA A 19 21.68 20.54 -8.99
N SER A 20 20.72 19.62 -9.18
CA SER A 20 20.89 18.51 -10.12
C SER A 20 21.01 19.00 -11.58
N GLN A 21 20.25 20.04 -11.94
CA GLN A 21 20.29 20.64 -13.27
C GLN A 21 21.58 21.44 -13.48
N SER A 22 22.07 22.15 -12.46
CA SER A 22 23.37 22.83 -12.49
C SER A 22 24.54 21.87 -12.70
N LEU A 23 24.43 20.62 -12.22
CA LEU A 23 25.41 19.55 -12.45
C LEU A 23 25.27 18.86 -13.83
N GLY A 24 24.39 19.37 -14.71
CA GLY A 24 24.18 18.85 -16.06
C GLY A 24 23.31 17.60 -16.12
N ALA A 25 22.52 17.29 -15.09
CA ALA A 25 21.55 16.21 -15.17
C ALA A 25 20.35 16.61 -16.05
N SER A 26 19.91 15.68 -16.91
CA SER A 26 18.64 15.84 -17.64
C SER A 26 17.44 15.65 -16.71
N ARG A 27 16.28 16.22 -17.05
CA ARG A 27 15.05 16.12 -16.23
C ARG A 27 14.69 14.69 -15.85
N LEU A 28 14.84 13.73 -16.77
CA LEU A 28 14.62 12.30 -16.49
C LEU A 28 15.62 11.76 -15.45
N LYS A 29 16.89 12.15 -15.56
CA LYS A 29 17.93 11.74 -14.60
C LYS A 29 17.66 12.33 -13.22
N THR A 30 17.24 13.58 -13.14
CA THR A 30 16.82 14.23 -11.88
C THR A 30 15.62 13.54 -11.27
N MET A 31 14.60 13.20 -12.06
CA MET A 31 13.41 12.51 -11.57
C MET A 31 13.76 11.16 -10.91
N PHE A 32 14.49 10.28 -11.60
CA PHE A 32 14.81 8.96 -11.06
C PHE A 32 15.89 8.97 -9.97
N LYS A 33 16.79 9.95 -9.97
CA LYS A 33 17.94 9.97 -9.05
C LYS A 33 17.77 10.88 -7.84
N VAL A 34 16.85 11.84 -7.90
CA VAL A 34 16.56 12.79 -6.82
C VAL A 34 15.12 12.62 -6.36
N ILE A 35 14.14 12.91 -7.24
CA ILE A 35 12.73 12.98 -6.83
C ILE A 35 12.19 11.62 -6.35
N VAL A 36 12.42 10.54 -7.10
CA VAL A 36 11.95 9.19 -6.75
C VAL A 36 12.50 8.71 -5.40
N PRO A 37 13.82 8.73 -5.13
CA PRO A 37 14.35 8.30 -3.83
C PRO A 37 13.87 9.19 -2.67
N LEU A 38 13.76 10.50 -2.86
CA LEU A 38 13.22 11.42 -1.85
C LEU A 38 11.71 11.23 -1.61
N SER A 39 10.97 10.71 -2.60
CA SER A 39 9.54 10.43 -2.49
C SER A 39 9.23 9.02 -1.97
N LEU A 40 10.24 8.18 -1.71
CA LEU A 40 10.07 6.84 -1.14
C LEU A 40 9.19 6.78 0.12
N PRO A 41 9.31 7.68 1.12
CA PRO A 41 8.40 7.67 2.27
C PRO A 41 6.93 7.86 1.86
N GLY A 42 6.64 8.70 0.87
CA GLY A 42 5.29 8.85 0.30
C GLY A 42 4.79 7.61 -0.43
N ILE A 43 5.67 6.97 -1.21
CA ILE A 43 5.36 5.70 -1.89
C ILE A 43 5.05 4.60 -0.86
N GLN A 44 5.82 4.54 0.22
CA GLN A 44 5.64 3.58 1.30
C GLN A 44 4.28 3.76 1.99
N ALA A 45 3.99 4.97 2.48
CA ALA A 45 2.72 5.31 3.13
C ALA A 45 1.53 5.08 2.20
N GLY A 46 1.67 5.48 0.94
CA GLY A 46 0.66 5.23 -0.07
C GLY A 46 0.38 3.75 -0.25
N SER A 47 1.42 2.95 -0.51
CA SER A 47 1.28 1.52 -0.81
C SER A 47 0.56 0.77 0.32
N ILE A 48 0.85 1.11 1.58
CA ILE A 48 0.17 0.56 2.75
C ILE A 48 -1.32 0.91 2.73
N LEU A 49 -1.67 2.17 2.48
CA LEU A 49 -3.08 2.59 2.40
C LEU A 49 -3.86 1.84 1.33
N VAL A 50 -3.30 1.69 0.13
CA VAL A 50 -3.97 0.93 -0.95
C VAL A 50 -4.06 -0.54 -0.58
N PHE A 51 -3.01 -1.13 -0.01
CA PHE A 51 -3.06 -2.53 0.42
C PHE A 51 -4.20 -2.78 1.42
N VAL A 52 -4.34 -1.93 2.45
CA VAL A 52 -5.39 -2.03 3.46
C VAL A 52 -6.79 -1.90 2.85
N LEU A 53 -6.97 -0.99 1.89
CA LEU A 53 -8.23 -0.81 1.18
C LEU A 53 -8.57 -2.00 0.28
N THR A 54 -7.57 -2.56 -0.41
CA THR A 54 -7.78 -3.67 -1.35
C THR A 54 -7.97 -5.00 -0.63
N ILE A 55 -7.22 -5.29 0.43
CA ILE A 55 -7.35 -6.56 1.18
C ILE A 55 -8.72 -6.70 1.87
N SER A 56 -9.32 -5.56 2.23
CA SER A 56 -10.64 -5.51 2.87
C SER A 56 -11.80 -5.50 1.84
N SER A 57 -11.49 -5.48 0.55
CA SER A 57 -12.49 -5.37 -0.52
C SER A 57 -13.06 -6.74 -0.88
N PHE A 58 -14.33 -6.95 -0.54
CA PHE A 58 -15.09 -8.15 -0.91
C PHE A 58 -16.21 -7.86 -1.92
N VAL A 59 -16.69 -6.62 -1.99
CA VAL A 59 -17.82 -6.22 -2.82
C VAL A 59 -17.48 -6.27 -4.32
N ILE A 60 -16.34 -5.69 -4.71
CA ILE A 60 -15.93 -5.63 -6.13
C ILE A 60 -15.75 -7.05 -6.71
N PRO A 61 -15.06 -7.99 -6.02
CA PRO A 61 -14.91 -9.36 -6.51
C PRO A 61 -16.24 -10.13 -6.60
N ILE A 62 -17.18 -9.92 -5.68
CA ILE A 62 -18.51 -10.54 -5.75
C ILE A 62 -19.27 -10.07 -6.97
N LEU A 63 -19.28 -8.75 -7.22
CA LEU A 63 -19.99 -8.17 -8.36
C LEU A 63 -19.39 -8.62 -9.69
N LEU A 64 -18.06 -8.69 -9.79
CA LEU A 64 -17.37 -9.02 -11.03
C LEU A 64 -17.29 -10.53 -11.29
N GLY A 65 -17.06 -11.32 -10.25
CA GLY A 65 -16.86 -12.78 -10.33
C GLY A 65 -18.13 -13.60 -10.14
N SER A 66 -19.28 -12.96 -9.87
CA SER A 66 -20.57 -13.62 -9.59
C SER A 66 -20.45 -14.79 -8.60
N TYR A 67 -19.76 -14.57 -7.47
CA TYR A 67 -19.45 -15.59 -6.44
C TYR A 67 -18.60 -16.79 -6.88
N LYS A 68 -18.16 -16.86 -8.15
CA LYS A 68 -17.30 -17.96 -8.63
C LYS A 68 -15.83 -17.78 -8.23
N VAL A 69 -15.43 -16.54 -7.93
CA VAL A 69 -14.08 -16.23 -7.47
C VAL A 69 -14.12 -16.12 -5.95
N MET A 70 -13.75 -17.22 -5.30
CA MET A 70 -13.73 -17.31 -3.84
C MET A 70 -12.40 -16.76 -3.32
N ILE A 71 -12.47 -15.61 -2.63
CA ILE A 71 -11.35 -14.97 -1.95
C ILE A 71 -11.59 -14.95 -0.44
N MET A 72 -10.55 -14.76 0.36
CA MET A 72 -10.67 -14.78 1.83
C MET A 72 -11.75 -13.82 2.38
N PRO A 73 -11.85 -12.55 1.94
CA PRO A 73 -12.90 -11.65 2.43
C PRO A 73 -14.31 -12.14 2.11
N THR A 74 -14.53 -12.72 0.93
CA THR A 74 -15.85 -13.24 0.53
C THR A 74 -16.20 -14.49 1.33
N LEU A 75 -15.21 -15.34 1.63
CA LEU A 75 -15.39 -16.51 2.49
C LEU A 75 -15.84 -16.13 3.90
N VAL A 76 -15.24 -15.10 4.50
CA VAL A 76 -15.65 -14.60 5.81
C VAL A 76 -17.12 -14.18 5.78
N VAL A 77 -17.52 -13.39 4.77
CA VAL A 77 -18.90 -12.91 4.63
C VAL A 77 -19.87 -14.06 4.44
N GLN A 78 -19.56 -15.04 3.59
CA GLN A 78 -20.42 -16.21 3.37
C GLN A 78 -20.64 -17.03 4.65
N GLN A 79 -19.58 -17.23 5.46
CA GLN A 79 -19.71 -18.01 6.68
C GLN A 79 -20.55 -17.32 7.77
N ILE A 80 -20.53 -15.98 7.81
CA ILE A 80 -21.32 -15.21 8.78
C ILE A 80 -22.76 -15.03 8.28
N MET A 81 -22.94 -14.66 7.01
CA MET A 81 -24.25 -14.28 6.45
C MET A 81 -25.05 -15.46 5.90
N ASP A 82 -24.42 -16.37 5.15
CA ASP A 82 -25.15 -17.46 4.49
C ASP A 82 -25.22 -18.70 5.38
N ALA A 83 -24.12 -19.07 6.03
CA ALA A 83 -24.05 -20.27 6.87
C ALA A 83 -24.47 -20.01 8.33
N MET A 84 -24.64 -18.74 8.74
CA MET A 84 -24.90 -18.33 10.13
C MET A 84 -23.89 -18.90 11.15
N LEU A 85 -22.67 -19.22 10.73
CA LEU A 85 -21.59 -19.75 11.56
C LEU A 85 -20.67 -18.62 12.03
N TRP A 86 -21.21 -17.71 12.85
CA TRP A 86 -20.50 -16.55 13.40
C TRP A 86 -19.13 -16.87 14.03
N PRO A 87 -18.96 -17.95 14.82
CA PRO A 87 -17.66 -18.28 15.42
C PRO A 87 -16.60 -18.64 14.37
N PHE A 88 -17.00 -19.35 13.32
CA PHE A 88 -16.09 -19.77 12.25
C PHE A 88 -15.70 -18.58 11.36
N GLY A 89 -16.66 -17.72 11.02
CA GLY A 89 -16.40 -16.48 10.30
C GLY A 89 -15.46 -15.54 11.06
N ALA A 90 -15.62 -15.44 12.38
CA ALA A 90 -14.72 -14.65 13.23
C ALA A 90 -13.28 -15.20 13.21
N ALA A 91 -13.10 -16.52 13.30
CA ALA A 91 -11.77 -17.14 13.22
C ALA A 91 -11.08 -16.83 11.88
N LEU A 92 -11.80 -16.92 10.76
CA LEU A 92 -11.28 -16.56 9.44
C LEU A 92 -10.92 -15.08 9.35
N ALA A 93 -11.74 -14.19 9.91
CA ALA A 93 -11.45 -12.75 9.94
C ALA A 93 -10.15 -12.46 10.73
N PHE A 94 -9.96 -13.10 11.89
CA PHE A 94 -8.72 -12.98 12.67
C PHE A 94 -7.50 -13.46 11.88
N ILE A 95 -7.60 -14.62 11.22
CA ILE A 95 -6.51 -15.14 10.39
C ILE A 95 -6.16 -14.14 9.29
N LEU A 96 -7.16 -13.57 8.61
CA LEU A 96 -6.95 -12.57 7.57
C LEU A 96 -6.30 -11.29 8.11
N SER A 97 -6.75 -10.80 9.27
CA SER A 97 -6.15 -9.63 9.92
C SER A 97 -4.69 -9.87 10.32
N ILE A 98 -4.37 -11.04 10.87
CA ILE A 98 -2.99 -11.40 11.25
C ILE A 98 -2.12 -11.51 9.99
N ALA A 99 -2.60 -12.20 8.94
CA ALA A 99 -1.88 -12.32 7.68
C ALA A 99 -1.63 -10.96 7.03
N GLY A 100 -2.64 -10.10 6.96
CA GLY A 100 -2.53 -8.74 6.46
C GLY A 100 -1.54 -7.89 7.26
N GLY A 101 -1.62 -7.96 8.60
CA GLY A 101 -0.68 -7.30 9.50
C GLY A 101 0.76 -7.79 9.33
N LEU A 102 0.96 -9.10 9.13
CA LEU A 102 2.27 -9.69 8.87
C LEU A 102 2.86 -9.20 7.54
N VAL A 103 2.05 -9.10 6.48
CA VAL A 103 2.47 -8.54 5.19
C VAL A 103 2.90 -7.07 5.36
N ILE A 104 2.12 -6.26 6.08
CA ILE A 104 2.49 -4.86 6.37
C ILE A 104 3.78 -4.80 7.19
N TYR A 105 3.93 -5.63 8.21
CA TYR A 105 5.14 -5.69 9.04
C TYR A 105 6.39 -6.04 8.22
N VAL A 106 6.29 -7.06 7.37
CA VAL A 106 7.39 -7.45 6.46
C VAL A 106 7.69 -6.33 5.47
N TYR A 107 6.67 -5.70 4.89
CA TYR A 107 6.82 -4.58 3.97
C TYR A 107 7.55 -3.41 4.64
N LEU A 108 7.14 -3.00 5.84
CA LEU A 108 7.79 -1.96 6.64
C LEU A 108 9.23 -2.32 6.95
N LYS A 109 9.51 -3.55 7.39
CA LYS A 109 10.87 -4.00 7.71
C LYS A 109 11.80 -4.01 6.49
N LEU A 110 11.29 -4.38 5.31
CA LEU A 110 12.06 -4.37 4.06
C LEU A 110 12.35 -2.94 3.60
N THR A 111 11.36 -2.06 3.67
CA THR A 111 11.45 -0.68 3.21
C THR A 111 12.16 0.24 4.20
N ALA A 112 12.23 -0.12 5.49
CA ALA A 112 13.03 0.59 6.49
C ALA A 112 14.53 0.69 6.13
N ARG A 113 15.06 -0.25 5.35
CA ARG A 113 16.45 -0.18 4.85
C ARG A 113 16.64 0.82 3.70
N LEU A 114 15.56 1.14 2.98
CA LEU A 114 15.55 2.02 1.80
C LEU A 114 15.12 3.44 2.14
N VAL A 115 14.54 3.66 3.34
CA VAL A 115 14.10 4.96 3.83
C VAL A 115 14.87 5.28 5.13
N PRO A 116 16.17 5.69 5.06
CA PRO A 116 16.96 5.99 6.26
C PRO A 116 16.64 7.36 6.87
N GLY A 117 15.69 8.12 6.33
CA GLY A 117 15.51 9.55 6.60
C GLY A 117 14.24 9.96 7.33
N VAL A 118 13.53 9.03 7.99
CA VAL A 118 12.38 9.39 8.85
C VAL A 118 12.64 8.89 10.26
N GLN A 119 13.51 9.60 10.97
CA GLN A 119 13.50 9.75 12.42
C GLN A 119 13.56 11.24 12.72
#